data_AF-A0A5C5ZY10-F1
#
_entry.id   AF-A0A5C5ZY10-F1
#
_cell.length_a   1.000
_cell.length_b   1.000
_cell.length_c   1.000
_cell.angle_alpha   90.00
_cell.angle_beta   90.00
_cell.angle_gamma   90.00
#
_symmetry.space_group_name_H-M   'P 1'
#
loop_
_entity.id
_entity.type
_entity.pdbx_description
1 polymer ?
#
loop_
_entity_poly.entity_id
_entity_poly.type
_entity_poly.pdbx_seq_one_letter_code
_entity_poly.pdbx_strand_id
1 'polypeptide(L)'
;MWVCRLLIVLIGSIAMTCPEFVNGQGVSSVAIDIEAAPISYSKTPASNRVSRLIDRIESGQTKLKVDGSTGYLKSLLAELDIPISTQTLVFSKTSLQVRYISRRNPRAIYFNDDTYVGWVRGSPIMEISTFDPMLGAAFYTVNAEPERSFGEKLPKRLPHITQATYDCLSCHATSMSQGVPGHVVRSVVPEFDGGIASQRESFITDHTSPLEERWGGWYVTGRHGEMRHMGNTYLRGGHLDTVQNANRLSLRDEFDTYEYLTPYSDIVALMVLEHQTQMHNTLTRADFTHRKRVFERAIDNPRDTSNDNSLSEQGQEWQAELRLLAREVVDALLFHEEAEFKNEIKGSITFSSEFVQRGVADSQGRSLREFDLQTRMFKYPCSYLVHSAAFAALQPELRGAVMSELGRVLSSDTTPDRYPHLDASVRDAIKTILRETEPELTVDWQFAETLDGTS
;
A
#
# COMPACT_ATOMS: atom_id res chain seq x y z
N MET A 1 -56.08 -61.59 2.21
CA MET A 1 -56.52 -61.06 3.52
C MET A 1 -55.41 -60.14 4.01
N TRP A 2 -55.53 -58.82 3.79
CA TRP A 2 -56.03 -57.83 4.77
C TRP A 2 -55.01 -57.68 5.94
N VAL A 3 -54.37 -56.57 6.30
CA VAL A 3 -54.50 -55.12 6.01
C VAL A 3 -53.19 -54.40 6.43
N CYS A 4 -52.83 -53.38 5.64
CA CYS A 4 -52.24 -52.07 5.96
C CYS A 4 -51.83 -51.73 7.41
N ARG A 5 -50.65 -51.10 7.57
CA ARG A 5 -50.51 -49.82 8.30
C ARG A 5 -49.20 -49.11 7.93
N LEU A 6 -49.37 -48.05 7.13
CA LEU A 6 -48.42 -46.99 6.86
C LEU A 6 -48.16 -46.21 8.17
N LEU A 7 -46.91 -45.97 8.55
CA LEU A 7 -46.55 -45.03 9.60
C LEU A 7 -45.84 -43.83 8.95
N ILE A 8 -46.57 -42.72 8.86
CA ILE A 8 -46.07 -41.42 8.42
C ILE A 8 -45.35 -40.80 9.61
N VAL A 9 -44.03 -40.60 9.50
CA VAL A 9 -43.26 -39.79 10.44
C VAL A 9 -43.23 -38.36 9.90
N LEU A 10 -44.00 -37.48 10.54
CA LEU A 10 -43.94 -36.04 10.38
C LEU A 10 -42.65 -35.53 11.03
N ILE A 11 -41.67 -35.14 10.22
CA ILE A 11 -40.54 -34.31 10.67
C ILE A 11 -41.02 -32.86 10.59
N GLY A 12 -41.31 -32.27 11.75
CA GLY A 12 -41.60 -30.85 11.88
C GLY A 12 -40.33 -30.04 11.66
N SER A 13 -40.29 -29.25 10.59
CA SER A 13 -39.26 -28.25 10.34
C SER A 13 -39.43 -27.11 11.34
N ILE A 14 -38.59 -27.08 12.38
CA ILE A 14 -38.37 -25.86 13.17
C ILE A 14 -37.47 -24.96 12.32
N ALA A 15 -38.07 -23.92 11.73
CA ALA A 15 -37.35 -22.85 11.08
C ALA A 15 -36.60 -22.04 12.16
N MET A 16 -35.33 -22.35 12.37
CA MET A 16 -34.39 -21.43 13.00
C MET A 16 -34.14 -20.28 12.02
N THR A 17 -34.74 -19.13 12.28
CA THR A 17 -34.38 -17.89 11.61
C THR A 17 -32.96 -17.52 12.01
N CYS A 18 -32.00 -17.76 11.10
CA CYS A 18 -30.69 -17.12 11.17
C CYS A 18 -30.91 -15.60 11.07
N PRO A 19 -30.27 -14.78 11.92
CA PRO A 19 -30.21 -13.34 11.68
C PRO A 19 -29.41 -13.13 10.38
N GLU A 20 -30.06 -12.52 9.39
CA GLU A 20 -29.39 -11.98 8.22
C GLU A 20 -28.36 -10.95 8.70
N PHE A 21 -27.08 -11.27 8.52
CA PHE A 21 -26.05 -10.25 8.50
C PHE A 21 -26.40 -9.29 7.38
N VAL A 22 -26.83 -8.09 7.74
CA VAL A 22 -26.97 -6.96 6.83
C VAL A 22 -25.58 -6.64 6.34
N ASN A 23 -25.24 -7.17 5.17
CA ASN A 23 -24.12 -6.69 4.39
C ASN A 23 -24.32 -5.19 4.21
N GLY A 24 -23.42 -4.40 4.82
CA GLY A 24 -23.29 -2.99 4.52
C GLY A 24 -23.24 -2.82 3.02
N GLN A 25 -24.08 -1.92 2.49
CA GLN A 25 -24.11 -1.64 1.07
C GLN A 25 -22.72 -1.13 0.65
N GLY A 26 -21.99 -2.01 -0.04
CA GLY A 26 -20.74 -1.66 -0.69
C GLY A 26 -21.02 -0.58 -1.72
N VAL A 27 -20.20 0.46 -1.69
CA VAL A 27 -20.08 1.42 -2.78
C VAL A 27 -19.94 0.60 -4.06
N SER A 28 -20.88 0.75 -4.99
CA SER A 28 -20.79 0.14 -6.32
C SER A 28 -19.46 0.56 -6.93
N SER A 29 -18.52 -0.38 -7.06
CA SER A 29 -17.21 -0.13 -7.63
C SER A 29 -17.38 0.10 -9.14
N VAL A 30 -17.69 1.33 -9.53
CA VAL A 30 -17.60 1.73 -10.92
C VAL A 30 -16.13 1.64 -11.29
N ALA A 31 -15.77 0.65 -12.10
CA ALA A 31 -14.43 0.54 -12.65
C ALA A 31 -14.08 1.88 -13.34
N ILE A 32 -13.02 2.54 -12.87
CA ILE A 32 -12.59 3.83 -13.41
C ILE A 32 -11.89 3.53 -14.72
N ASP A 33 -12.46 3.97 -15.84
CA ASP A 33 -11.76 3.98 -17.12
C ASP A 33 -10.69 5.07 -17.07
N ILE A 34 -9.46 4.66 -16.80
CA ILE A 34 -8.32 5.56 -16.64
C ILE A 34 -7.88 6.22 -17.95
N GLU A 35 -8.28 5.69 -19.10
CA GLU A 35 -7.96 6.29 -20.40
C GLU A 35 -9.00 7.33 -20.83
N ALA A 36 -10.19 7.32 -20.22
CA ALA A 36 -11.20 8.35 -20.39
C ALA A 36 -10.85 9.63 -19.61
N ALA A 37 -11.46 10.75 -20.02
CA ALA A 37 -11.46 11.95 -19.20
C ALA A 37 -12.18 11.68 -17.87
N PRO A 38 -11.72 12.26 -16.74
CA PRO A 38 -10.71 13.31 -16.64
C PRO A 38 -9.27 12.83 -16.44
N ILE A 39 -9.03 11.51 -16.39
CA ILE A 39 -7.70 10.96 -16.05
C ILE A 39 -6.78 10.93 -17.27
N SER A 40 -7.25 10.35 -18.38
CA SER A 40 -6.48 10.23 -19.64
C SER A 40 -5.04 9.74 -19.42
N TYR A 41 -4.89 8.67 -18.64
CA TYR A 41 -3.63 8.22 -18.03
C TYR A 41 -2.46 8.20 -19.02
N SER A 42 -2.60 7.53 -20.17
CA SER A 42 -1.50 7.40 -21.13
C SER A 42 -1.11 8.70 -21.83
N LYS A 43 -1.95 9.75 -21.76
CA LYS A 43 -1.69 11.07 -22.36
C LYS A 43 -1.22 12.10 -21.32
N THR A 44 -1.42 11.84 -20.04
CA THR A 44 -1.11 12.76 -18.95
C THR A 44 0.39 12.71 -18.64
N PRO A 45 1.13 13.83 -18.75
CA PRO A 45 2.55 13.86 -18.42
C PRO A 45 2.78 13.56 -16.93
N ALA A 46 3.78 12.74 -16.65
CA ALA A 46 4.12 12.36 -15.28
C ALA A 46 4.89 13.48 -14.54
N SER A 47 4.52 13.73 -13.29
CA SER A 47 5.14 14.74 -12.41
C SER A 47 5.46 14.13 -11.05
N ASN A 48 6.52 13.33 -11.01
CA ASN A 48 6.89 12.54 -9.84
C ASN A 48 8.42 12.51 -9.65
N ARG A 49 8.87 11.76 -8.63
CA ARG A 49 10.30 11.66 -8.29
C ARG A 49 11.14 11.12 -9.44
N VAL A 50 10.59 10.18 -10.22
CA VAL A 50 11.29 9.54 -11.32
C VAL A 50 11.35 10.45 -12.55
N SER A 51 10.27 11.15 -12.90
CA SER A 51 10.33 12.13 -14.01
C SER A 51 11.33 13.25 -13.72
N ARG A 52 11.40 13.73 -12.47
CA ARG A 52 12.47 14.67 -12.05
C ARG A 52 13.87 14.07 -12.13
N LEU A 53 14.05 12.78 -11.83
CA LEU A 53 15.35 12.12 -12.01
C LEU A 53 15.74 12.02 -13.49
N ILE A 54 14.78 11.71 -14.37
CA ILE A 54 14.99 11.69 -15.82
C ILE A 54 15.51 13.06 -16.30
N ASP A 55 14.82 14.15 -15.93
CA ASP A 55 15.22 15.51 -16.29
C ASP A 55 16.65 15.85 -15.82
N ARG A 56 17.01 15.43 -14.59
CA ARG A 56 18.37 15.63 -14.04
C ARG A 56 19.43 14.82 -14.79
N ILE A 57 19.11 13.62 -15.27
CA ILE A 57 20.03 12.79 -16.07
C ILE A 57 20.20 13.39 -17.47
N GLU A 58 19.10 13.78 -18.12
CA GLU A 58 19.10 14.31 -19.48
C GLU A 58 19.79 15.67 -19.58
N SER A 59 19.59 16.54 -18.59
CA SER A 59 20.30 17.81 -18.47
C SER A 59 21.77 17.67 -18.03
N GLY A 60 22.21 16.47 -17.66
CA GLY A 60 23.57 16.20 -17.19
C GLY A 60 23.87 16.67 -15.77
N GLN A 61 22.85 17.05 -14.99
CA GLN A 61 22.98 17.44 -13.58
C GLN A 61 23.39 16.25 -12.69
N THR A 62 22.95 15.03 -13.02
CA THR A 62 23.41 13.80 -12.36
C THR A 62 23.69 12.68 -13.36
N LYS A 63 24.42 11.66 -12.91
CA LYS A 63 24.73 10.44 -13.66
C LYS A 63 24.68 9.23 -12.72
N LEU A 64 23.96 8.19 -13.13
CA LEU A 64 24.00 6.91 -12.44
C LEU A 64 25.36 6.24 -12.66
N LYS A 65 25.84 5.58 -11.60
CA LYS A 65 27.14 4.91 -11.56
C LYS A 65 26.93 3.41 -11.56
N VAL A 66 27.71 2.72 -12.37
CA VAL A 66 27.73 1.25 -12.41
C VAL A 66 28.53 0.74 -11.22
N ASP A 67 27.99 -0.24 -10.49
CA ASP A 67 28.68 -0.93 -9.39
C ASP A 67 28.57 -2.46 -9.54
N GLY A 68 29.66 -3.04 -10.06
CA GLY A 68 29.84 -4.49 -10.16
C GLY A 68 28.66 -5.20 -10.80
N SER A 69 28.24 -6.31 -10.17
CA SER A 69 27.10 -7.13 -10.60
C SER A 69 25.73 -6.49 -10.33
N THR A 70 25.66 -5.42 -9.53
CA THR A 70 24.41 -4.72 -9.21
C THR A 70 24.04 -3.65 -10.23
N GLY A 71 24.92 -3.38 -11.22
CA GLY A 71 24.67 -2.41 -12.27
C GLY A 71 24.43 -1.01 -11.69
N TYR A 72 23.36 -0.34 -12.10
CA TYR A 72 23.02 1.00 -11.62
C TYR A 72 22.31 1.01 -10.25
N LEU A 73 21.94 -0.15 -9.69
CA LEU A 73 21.02 -0.26 -8.54
C LEU A 73 21.39 0.68 -7.39
N LYS A 74 22.61 0.59 -6.84
CA LYS A 74 23.00 1.42 -5.68
C LYS A 74 22.92 2.92 -5.97
N SER A 75 23.38 3.35 -7.16
CA SER A 75 23.32 4.75 -7.54
C SER A 75 21.88 5.23 -7.80
N LEU A 76 21.03 4.36 -8.34
CA LEU A 76 19.61 4.63 -8.56
C LEU A 76 18.87 4.79 -7.23
N LEU A 77 19.09 3.88 -6.28
CA LEU A 77 18.51 3.98 -4.94
C LEU A 77 18.96 5.26 -4.23
N ALA A 78 20.24 5.62 -4.34
CA ALA A 78 20.75 6.87 -3.75
C ALA A 78 20.12 8.11 -4.39
N GLU A 79 19.98 8.15 -5.72
CA GLU A 79 19.35 9.29 -6.42
C GLU A 79 17.84 9.41 -6.19
N LEU A 80 17.19 8.30 -5.83
CA LEU A 80 15.78 8.27 -5.45
C LEU A 80 15.56 8.43 -3.94
N ASP A 81 16.62 8.51 -3.13
CA ASP A 81 16.54 8.52 -1.66
C ASP A 81 15.78 7.29 -1.11
N ILE A 82 16.22 6.11 -1.52
CA ILE A 82 15.67 4.81 -1.09
C ILE A 82 16.68 4.11 -0.18
N PRO A 83 16.37 3.90 1.11
CA PRO A 83 17.27 3.20 2.02
C PRO A 83 17.43 1.73 1.66
N ILE A 84 18.66 1.22 1.69
CA ILE A 84 18.98 -0.20 1.45
C ILE A 84 18.28 -1.11 2.46
N SER A 85 18.07 -0.63 3.69
CA SER A 85 17.41 -1.37 4.78
C SER A 85 15.96 -1.79 4.46
N THR A 86 15.33 -1.16 3.47
CA THR A 86 13.97 -1.47 2.99
C THR A 86 13.90 -2.71 2.10
N GLN A 87 15.04 -3.36 1.82
CA GLN A 87 15.07 -4.55 0.98
C GLN A 87 14.09 -5.60 1.49
N THR A 88 13.17 -5.99 0.62
CA THR A 88 12.32 -7.17 0.76
C THR A 88 12.53 -8.09 -0.45
N LEU A 89 12.33 -9.39 -0.26
CA LEU A 89 12.70 -10.40 -1.24
C LEU A 89 11.50 -11.29 -1.56
N VAL A 90 11.12 -11.33 -2.84
CA VAL A 90 10.02 -12.15 -3.36
C VAL A 90 10.57 -13.19 -4.32
N PHE A 91 10.30 -14.47 -4.02
CA PHE A 91 10.73 -15.58 -4.87
C PHE A 91 9.61 -16.16 -5.72
N SER A 92 8.36 -15.78 -5.47
CA SER A 92 7.24 -16.15 -6.33
C SER A 92 7.32 -15.43 -7.69
N LYS A 93 6.94 -16.15 -8.75
CA LYS A 93 6.91 -15.69 -10.14
C LYS A 93 5.65 -14.86 -10.41
N THR A 94 5.54 -13.70 -9.77
CA THR A 94 4.42 -12.74 -9.84
C THR A 94 4.78 -11.44 -10.59
N SER A 95 5.85 -11.45 -11.40
CA SER A 95 6.42 -10.27 -12.07
C SER A 95 6.57 -10.49 -13.57
N LEU A 96 6.61 -9.43 -14.38
CA LEU A 96 7.01 -9.49 -15.79
C LEU A 96 8.35 -10.23 -15.99
N GLN A 97 9.21 -10.22 -14.98
CA GLN A 97 10.55 -10.82 -14.98
C GLN A 97 10.58 -12.29 -14.53
N VAL A 98 9.45 -13.04 -14.60
CA VAL A 98 9.32 -14.43 -14.08
C VAL A 98 10.46 -15.38 -14.47
N ARG A 99 11.08 -15.20 -15.64
CA ARG A 99 12.17 -16.06 -16.14
C ARG A 99 13.46 -15.94 -15.34
N TYR A 100 13.66 -14.82 -14.65
CA TYR A 100 14.84 -14.57 -13.81
C TYR A 100 14.57 -14.88 -12.34
N ILE A 101 13.32 -15.12 -11.94
CA ILE A 101 12.94 -15.28 -10.53
C ILE A 101 12.87 -16.76 -10.16
N SER A 102 13.48 -17.11 -9.03
CA SER A 102 13.33 -18.41 -8.38
C SER A 102 13.59 -18.28 -6.88
N ARG A 103 13.39 -19.36 -6.12
CA ARG A 103 13.84 -19.43 -4.72
C ARG A 103 15.30 -19.06 -4.52
N ARG A 104 16.19 -19.47 -5.43
CA ARG A 104 17.63 -19.15 -5.33
C ARG A 104 18.02 -17.83 -5.99
N ASN A 105 17.06 -17.15 -6.63
CA ASN A 105 17.24 -15.86 -7.27
C ASN A 105 16.00 -14.98 -7.06
N PRO A 106 15.67 -14.61 -5.81
CA PRO A 106 14.50 -13.78 -5.55
C PRO A 106 14.66 -12.38 -6.16
N ARG A 107 13.53 -11.75 -6.51
CA ARG A 107 13.47 -10.33 -6.83
C ARG A 107 13.58 -9.52 -5.54
N ALA A 108 14.44 -8.52 -5.55
CA ALA A 108 14.51 -7.52 -4.48
C ALA A 108 13.57 -6.35 -4.78
N ILE A 109 12.82 -5.93 -3.79
CA ILE A 109 12.05 -4.68 -3.79
C ILE A 109 12.64 -3.77 -2.71
N TYR A 110 12.98 -2.55 -3.11
CA TYR A 110 13.39 -1.47 -2.21
C TYR A 110 12.35 -0.36 -2.29
N PHE A 111 12.15 0.39 -1.20
CA PHE A 111 11.15 1.45 -1.20
C PHE A 111 11.52 2.62 -0.28
N ASN A 112 11.03 3.79 -0.62
CA ASN A 112 10.84 4.89 0.33
C ASN A 112 9.34 5.19 0.41
N ASP A 113 8.95 6.39 0.85
CA ASP A 113 7.55 6.70 1.12
C ASP A 113 6.68 6.84 -0.14
N ASP A 114 7.27 7.02 -1.33
CA ASP A 114 6.54 7.26 -2.58
C ASP A 114 7.01 6.42 -3.77
N THR A 115 8.18 5.78 -3.69
CA THR A 115 8.85 5.11 -4.80
C THR A 115 9.32 3.71 -4.41
N TYR A 116 9.16 2.77 -5.34
CA TYR A 116 9.48 1.35 -5.22
C TYR A 116 10.37 0.93 -6.38
N VAL A 117 11.49 0.25 -6.10
CA VAL A 117 12.44 -0.25 -7.10
C VAL A 117 12.53 -1.77 -7.02
N GLY A 118 12.18 -2.43 -8.12
CA GLY A 118 12.32 -3.87 -8.32
C GLY A 118 13.60 -4.21 -9.09
N TRP A 119 14.40 -5.12 -8.54
CA TRP A 119 15.64 -5.60 -9.13
C TRP A 119 15.72 -7.12 -9.08
N VAL A 120 16.09 -7.74 -10.20
CA VAL A 120 16.37 -9.18 -10.27
C VAL A 120 17.77 -9.36 -10.81
N ARG A 121 18.61 -10.08 -10.07
CA ARG A 121 19.96 -10.41 -10.53
C ARG A 121 19.92 -11.08 -11.90
N GLY A 122 20.74 -10.56 -12.82
CA GLY A 122 20.87 -11.07 -14.19
C GLY A 122 19.76 -10.65 -15.15
N SER A 123 18.75 -9.89 -14.68
CA SER A 123 17.74 -9.32 -15.56
C SER A 123 18.29 -8.10 -16.32
N PRO A 124 17.89 -7.90 -17.59
CA PRO A 124 18.29 -6.72 -18.37
C PRO A 124 17.60 -5.42 -17.93
N ILE A 125 16.59 -5.49 -17.05
CA ILE A 125 15.82 -4.33 -16.61
C ILE A 125 15.68 -4.27 -15.08
N MET A 126 15.54 -3.05 -14.56
CA MET A 126 14.92 -2.77 -13.26
C MET A 126 13.53 -2.17 -13.48
N GLU A 127 12.63 -2.40 -12.54
CA GLU A 127 11.27 -1.85 -12.54
C GLU A 127 11.22 -0.74 -11.49
N ILE A 128 10.57 0.38 -11.79
CA ILE A 128 10.25 1.42 -10.81
C ILE A 128 8.74 1.64 -10.82
N SER A 129 8.15 1.77 -9.65
CA SER A 129 6.79 2.28 -9.47
C SER A 129 6.88 3.46 -8.51
N THR A 130 6.16 4.55 -8.80
CA THR A 130 6.16 5.76 -7.97
C THR A 130 4.77 6.35 -7.92
N PHE A 131 4.41 6.93 -6.78
CA PHE A 131 3.26 7.80 -6.70
C PHE A 131 3.41 9.00 -7.65
N ASP A 132 2.30 9.40 -8.26
CA ASP A 132 2.16 10.56 -9.13
C ASP A 132 0.81 11.26 -8.86
N PRO A 133 0.78 12.58 -8.66
CA PRO A 133 -0.44 13.36 -8.39
C PRO A 133 -1.57 13.19 -9.41
N MET A 134 -1.26 12.87 -10.66
CA MET A 134 -2.25 12.77 -11.73
C MET A 134 -2.49 11.34 -12.20
N LEU A 135 -1.51 10.47 -12.02
CA LEU A 135 -1.54 9.10 -12.52
C LEU A 135 -1.84 8.06 -11.43
N GLY A 136 -1.79 8.41 -10.15
CA GLY A 136 -1.85 7.42 -9.07
C GLY A 136 -0.49 6.73 -8.93
N ALA A 137 -0.35 5.51 -9.42
CA ALA A 137 0.97 4.88 -9.61
C ALA A 137 1.45 5.06 -11.05
N ALA A 138 2.64 5.62 -11.24
CA ALA A 138 3.37 5.66 -12.50
C ALA A 138 4.49 4.60 -12.52
N PHE A 139 4.67 3.92 -13.66
CA PHE A 139 5.63 2.83 -13.81
C PHE A 139 6.73 3.19 -14.80
N TYR A 140 7.94 2.72 -14.53
CA TYR A 140 9.11 2.93 -15.36
C TYR A 140 9.96 1.67 -15.44
N THR A 141 10.68 1.51 -16.54
CA THR A 141 11.75 0.53 -16.68
C THR A 141 13.09 1.24 -16.79
N VAL A 142 14.13 0.66 -16.19
CA VAL A 142 15.51 1.12 -16.33
C VAL A 142 16.31 0.01 -16.98
N ASN A 143 16.98 0.30 -18.10
CA ASN A 143 17.92 -0.65 -18.67
C ASN A 143 19.09 -0.87 -17.71
N ALA A 144 19.19 -2.10 -17.19
CA ALA A 144 20.13 -2.49 -16.15
C ALA A 144 21.47 -3.00 -16.71
N GLU A 145 21.61 -3.13 -18.04
CA GLU A 145 22.87 -3.53 -18.67
C GLU A 145 23.81 -2.32 -18.90
N PRO A 146 24.92 -2.23 -18.17
CA PRO A 146 26.05 -1.44 -18.64
C PRO A 146 26.69 -2.20 -19.81
N GLU A 147 26.62 -1.62 -21.00
CA GLU A 147 27.49 -1.88 -22.17
C GLU A 147 28.19 -3.26 -22.16
N ARG A 148 27.52 -4.33 -22.61
CA ARG A 148 28.24 -5.55 -23.04
C ARG A 148 28.92 -5.25 -24.37
N SER A 149 30.06 -4.57 -24.31
CA SER A 149 30.85 -4.20 -25.48
C SER A 149 31.58 -5.42 -26.06
N PHE A 150 30.93 -6.18 -26.94
CA PHE A 150 31.64 -6.85 -28.02
C PHE A 150 31.69 -5.88 -29.21
N GLY A 151 32.80 -5.15 -29.33
CA GLY A 151 33.32 -4.62 -30.59
C GLY A 151 32.59 -3.47 -31.30
N GLU A 152 31.32 -3.19 -31.02
CA GLU A 152 30.61 -2.07 -31.66
C GLU A 152 30.61 -0.82 -30.78
N LYS A 153 31.14 0.27 -31.33
CA LYS A 153 30.99 1.63 -30.79
C LYS A 153 29.51 2.04 -30.90
N LEU A 154 28.65 1.53 -30.01
CA LEU A 154 27.38 2.19 -29.77
C LEU A 154 27.68 3.53 -29.05
N PRO A 155 26.95 4.61 -29.35
CA PRO A 155 27.09 5.87 -28.61
C PRO A 155 26.81 5.59 -27.13
N LYS A 156 27.61 6.18 -26.23
CA LYS A 156 27.44 6.16 -24.75
C LYS A 156 25.97 6.44 -24.39
N ARG A 157 25.13 5.40 -24.32
CA ARG A 157 23.73 5.55 -23.96
C ARG A 157 23.68 5.55 -22.44
N LEU A 158 23.36 6.72 -21.88
CA LEU A 158 22.94 6.87 -20.49
C LEU A 158 21.92 5.78 -20.14
N PRO A 159 21.80 5.34 -18.87
CA PRO A 159 20.71 4.46 -18.48
C PRO A 159 19.39 5.05 -18.95
N HIS A 160 18.72 4.32 -19.83
CA HIS A 160 17.46 4.77 -20.39
C HIS A 160 16.37 4.36 -19.40
N ILE A 161 15.78 5.38 -18.78
CA ILE A 161 14.59 5.23 -17.94
C ILE A 161 13.39 5.59 -18.81
N THR A 162 12.48 4.64 -19.01
CA THR A 162 11.32 4.83 -19.88
C THR A 162 10.05 4.60 -19.08
N GLN A 163 9.06 5.49 -19.23
CA GLN A 163 7.74 5.27 -18.65
C GLN A 163 7.10 4.04 -19.31
N ALA A 164 6.61 3.11 -18.50
CA ALA A 164 5.92 1.92 -18.93
C ALA A 164 4.43 2.10 -18.63
N THR A 165 3.59 2.00 -19.66
CA THR A 165 2.13 2.11 -19.52
C THR A 165 1.50 0.71 -19.64
N TYR A 166 1.39 0.19 -20.85
CA TYR A 166 0.60 -1.01 -21.15
C TYR A 166 1.03 -2.27 -20.39
N ASP A 167 2.33 -2.60 -20.40
CA ASP A 167 2.84 -3.85 -19.80
C ASP A 167 2.66 -3.91 -18.27
N CYS A 168 2.70 -2.76 -17.61
CA CYS A 168 2.54 -2.68 -16.15
C CYS A 168 1.06 -2.62 -15.76
N LEU A 169 0.26 -1.82 -16.46
CA LEU A 169 -1.15 -1.61 -16.14
C LEU A 169 -1.99 -2.88 -16.27
N SER A 170 -1.61 -3.84 -17.12
CA SER A 170 -2.33 -5.12 -17.23
C SER A 170 -2.42 -5.90 -15.91
N CYS A 171 -1.48 -5.68 -14.99
CA CYS A 171 -1.49 -6.29 -13.66
C CYS A 171 -1.71 -5.25 -12.54
N HIS A 172 -1.43 -3.98 -12.80
CA HIS A 172 -1.45 -2.91 -11.81
C HIS A 172 -2.64 -1.93 -11.90
N ALA A 173 -3.57 -2.13 -12.83
CA ALA A 173 -4.86 -1.44 -12.87
C ALA A 173 -6.00 -2.48 -12.85
N THR A 174 -6.05 -3.27 -11.77
CA THR A 174 -6.98 -4.40 -11.62
C THR A 174 -7.68 -4.33 -10.26
N SER A 175 -8.57 -5.28 -9.96
CA SER A 175 -9.15 -5.39 -8.61
C SER A 175 -8.09 -5.57 -7.50
N MET A 176 -6.91 -6.11 -7.83
CA MET A 176 -5.81 -6.27 -6.88
C MET A 176 -5.21 -4.93 -6.40
N SER A 177 -5.41 -3.87 -7.17
CA SER A 177 -4.98 -2.51 -6.86
C SER A 177 -6.19 -1.58 -6.64
N GLN A 178 -7.31 -2.14 -6.16
CA GLN A 178 -8.56 -1.42 -5.92
C GLN A 178 -9.18 -0.78 -7.18
N GLY A 179 -8.86 -1.30 -8.37
CA GLY A 179 -9.40 -0.80 -9.64
C GLY A 179 -8.74 0.47 -10.17
N VAL A 180 -7.59 0.87 -9.62
CA VAL A 180 -6.80 2.02 -10.07
C VAL A 180 -5.35 1.61 -10.36
N PRO A 181 -4.59 2.39 -11.16
CA PRO A 181 -3.14 2.26 -11.30
C PRO A 181 -2.51 2.32 -9.92
N GLY A 182 -2.00 1.18 -9.45
CA GLY A 182 -1.66 1.02 -8.04
C GLY A 182 -0.63 -0.07 -7.78
N HIS A 183 -0.29 -0.18 -6.51
CA HIS A 183 0.75 -1.06 -6.01
C HIS A 183 0.14 -2.32 -5.42
N VAL A 184 0.85 -3.44 -5.52
CA VAL A 184 0.33 -4.74 -5.07
C VAL A 184 1.39 -5.50 -4.29
N VAL A 185 1.10 -5.81 -3.03
CA VAL A 185 1.78 -6.85 -2.26
C VAL A 185 0.84 -8.04 -2.21
N ARG A 186 1.26 -9.15 -2.84
CA ARG A 186 0.44 -10.35 -2.98
C ARG A 186 1.07 -11.51 -2.24
N SER A 187 0.31 -12.13 -1.35
CA SER A 187 0.61 -13.40 -0.72
C SER A 187 -0.02 -14.54 -1.50
N VAL A 188 0.78 -15.54 -1.88
CA VAL A 188 0.36 -16.68 -2.71
C VAL A 188 0.75 -17.99 -2.04
N VAL A 189 0.20 -19.11 -2.51
CA VAL A 189 0.75 -20.44 -2.20
C VAL A 189 1.81 -20.79 -3.26
N PRO A 190 3.13 -20.72 -2.94
CA PRO A 190 4.15 -20.92 -3.95
C PRO A 190 4.51 -22.40 -4.11
N GLU A 191 4.84 -22.78 -5.34
CA GLU A 191 5.48 -24.05 -5.67
C GLU A 191 6.99 -23.99 -5.43
N PHE A 192 7.66 -25.14 -5.47
CA PHE A 192 9.10 -25.23 -5.21
C PHE A 192 9.95 -24.37 -6.15
N ASP A 193 9.55 -24.22 -7.40
CA ASP A 193 10.28 -23.43 -8.39
C ASP A 193 9.96 -21.93 -8.33
N GLY A 194 9.08 -21.51 -7.40
CA GLY A 194 8.54 -20.15 -7.31
C GLY A 194 7.26 -19.95 -8.14
N GLY A 195 6.75 -20.95 -8.84
CA GLY A 195 5.43 -20.92 -9.47
C GLY A 195 4.32 -20.67 -8.46
N ILE A 196 3.13 -20.32 -8.94
CA ILE A 196 1.95 -20.07 -8.11
C ILE A 196 0.97 -21.22 -8.30
N ALA A 197 0.53 -21.83 -7.20
CA ALA A 197 -0.56 -22.80 -7.25
C ALA A 197 -1.89 -22.07 -7.51
N SER A 198 -2.22 -21.84 -8.79
CA SER A 198 -3.33 -20.96 -9.22
C SER A 198 -4.73 -21.38 -8.76
N GLN A 199 -4.91 -22.65 -8.36
CA GLN A 199 -6.16 -23.18 -7.81
C GLN A 199 -6.27 -23.02 -6.29
N ARG A 200 -5.31 -22.35 -5.65
CA ARG A 200 -5.30 -22.03 -4.21
C ARG A 200 -5.58 -20.55 -4.01
N GLU A 201 -5.99 -20.23 -2.79
CA GLU A 201 -6.22 -18.86 -2.37
C GLU A 201 -4.96 -18.01 -2.48
N SER A 202 -5.19 -16.73 -2.70
CA SER A 202 -4.16 -15.71 -2.72
C SER A 202 -4.74 -14.42 -2.18
N PHE A 203 -3.92 -13.69 -1.43
CA PHE A 203 -4.34 -12.54 -0.65
C PHE A 203 -3.61 -11.29 -1.15
N ILE A 204 -4.32 -10.17 -1.19
CA ILE A 204 -3.71 -8.85 -1.29
C ILE A 204 -3.46 -8.39 0.13
N THR A 205 -2.20 -8.24 0.51
CA THR A 205 -1.82 -8.09 1.91
C THR A 205 -1.76 -6.61 2.29
N ASP A 206 -2.32 -6.30 3.46
CA ASP A 206 -2.36 -4.97 4.07
C ASP A 206 -2.32 -5.04 5.60
N HIS A 207 -2.58 -3.93 6.29
CA HIS A 207 -2.57 -3.91 7.76
C HIS A 207 -3.73 -4.70 8.40
N THR A 208 -4.83 -4.94 7.69
CA THR A 208 -5.99 -5.71 8.17
C THR A 208 -5.79 -7.23 8.06
N SER A 209 -4.88 -7.64 7.17
CA SER A 209 -4.62 -9.06 6.89
C SER A 209 -4.07 -9.78 8.13
N PRO A 210 -4.66 -10.90 8.59
CA PRO A 210 -4.06 -11.73 9.64
C PRO A 210 -2.66 -12.21 9.25
N LEU A 211 -1.73 -12.32 10.21
CA LEU A 211 -0.35 -12.75 9.94
C LEU A 211 -0.28 -14.10 9.19
N GLU A 212 -1.22 -15.01 9.46
CA GLU A 212 -1.27 -16.35 8.87
C GLU A 212 -1.54 -16.36 7.36
N GLU A 213 -2.06 -15.26 6.80
CA GLU A 213 -2.31 -15.09 5.37
C GLU A 213 -1.17 -14.32 4.66
N ARG A 214 -0.19 -13.80 5.41
CA ARG A 214 0.86 -12.91 4.86
C ARG A 214 2.07 -13.66 4.30
N TRP A 215 2.71 -13.03 3.33
CA TRP A 215 4.07 -13.33 2.82
C TRP A 215 4.27 -14.65 2.07
N GLY A 216 3.21 -15.31 1.64
CA GLY A 216 3.34 -16.49 0.80
C GLY A 216 4.06 -16.15 -0.52
N GLY A 217 5.18 -16.82 -0.81
CA GLY A 217 6.05 -16.49 -1.95
C GLY A 217 7.13 -15.44 -1.65
N TRP A 218 7.21 -14.95 -0.42
CA TRP A 218 8.21 -13.99 0.05
C TRP A 218 9.16 -14.64 1.05
N TYR A 219 10.38 -14.11 1.10
CA TYR A 219 11.31 -14.36 2.20
C TYR A 219 11.03 -13.38 3.33
N VAL A 220 11.10 -13.86 4.58
CA VAL A 220 10.82 -13.07 5.78
C VAL A 220 11.94 -13.31 6.79
N THR A 221 12.59 -12.24 7.23
CA THR A 221 13.57 -12.25 8.32
C THR A 221 13.09 -11.39 9.47
N GLY A 222 13.20 -11.92 10.69
CA GLY A 222 12.72 -11.31 11.93
C GLY A 222 12.12 -12.37 12.85
N ARG A 223 11.70 -11.95 14.04
CA ARG A 223 10.97 -12.79 15.01
C ARG A 223 9.53 -12.32 15.13
N HIS A 224 8.62 -13.25 15.40
CA HIS A 224 7.18 -13.00 15.55
C HIS A 224 6.55 -13.96 16.58
N GLY A 225 7.36 -14.56 17.45
CA GLY A 225 6.90 -15.48 18.49
C GLY A 225 6.26 -16.75 17.92
N GLU A 226 5.08 -17.10 18.43
CA GLU A 226 4.33 -18.30 18.06
C GLU A 226 3.33 -18.06 16.92
N MET A 227 3.15 -16.80 16.50
CA MET A 227 2.32 -16.44 15.35
C MET A 227 2.84 -17.13 14.08
N ARG A 228 1.96 -17.41 13.13
CA ARG A 228 2.32 -18.09 11.87
C ARG A 228 2.15 -17.15 10.69
N HIS A 229 2.89 -17.42 9.62
CA HIS A 229 2.79 -16.72 8.34
C HIS A 229 3.18 -17.66 7.19
N MET A 230 2.87 -17.28 5.94
CA MET A 230 3.14 -18.09 4.74
C MET A 230 4.54 -17.87 4.15
N GLY A 231 5.31 -16.90 4.67
CA GLY A 231 6.69 -16.63 4.27
C GLY A 231 7.67 -17.78 4.49
N ASN A 232 8.78 -17.76 3.75
CA ASN A 232 9.87 -18.74 3.80
C ASN A 232 9.50 -20.20 3.44
N THR A 233 8.29 -20.47 2.96
CA THR A 233 7.80 -21.83 2.71
C THR A 233 7.18 -21.98 1.32
N TYR A 234 6.98 -23.22 0.91
CA TYR A 234 6.43 -23.61 -0.38
C TYR A 234 5.75 -24.98 -0.28
N LEU A 235 4.91 -25.32 -1.25
CA LEU A 235 4.18 -26.57 -1.27
C LEU A 235 5.12 -27.78 -1.30
N ARG A 236 4.95 -28.67 -0.31
CA ARG A 236 5.56 -30.00 -0.25
C ARG A 236 4.47 -31.02 0.02
N GLY A 237 4.28 -31.98 -0.89
CA GLY A 237 3.21 -32.98 -0.75
C GLY A 237 1.80 -32.38 -0.66
N GLY A 238 1.56 -31.21 -1.25
CA GLY A 238 0.27 -30.52 -1.20
C GLY A 238 0.00 -29.70 0.07
N HIS A 239 0.96 -29.62 0.99
CA HIS A 239 0.88 -28.86 2.24
C HIS A 239 1.91 -27.73 2.29
N LEU A 240 1.55 -26.64 2.95
CA LEU A 240 2.43 -25.49 3.21
C LEU A 240 2.82 -25.50 4.70
N ASP A 241 4.09 -25.79 4.99
CA ASP A 241 4.59 -25.81 6.37
C ASP A 241 4.97 -24.40 6.83
N THR A 242 4.16 -23.82 7.69
CA THR A 242 4.33 -22.46 8.23
C THR A 242 5.05 -22.42 9.59
N VAL A 243 5.54 -23.57 10.08
CA VAL A 243 6.18 -23.68 11.40
C VAL A 243 7.69 -23.76 11.28
N GLN A 244 8.22 -24.64 10.42
CA GLN A 244 9.65 -24.95 10.42
C GLN A 244 10.57 -23.79 10.01
N ASN A 245 10.08 -22.84 9.21
CA ASN A 245 10.87 -21.72 8.69
C ASN A 245 10.46 -20.35 9.28
N ALA A 246 9.78 -20.38 10.42
CA ALA A 246 9.42 -19.20 11.20
C ALA A 246 10.64 -18.57 11.91
N ASN A 247 10.50 -17.33 12.40
CA ASN A 247 11.50 -16.63 13.23
C ASN A 247 12.93 -16.59 12.68
N ARG A 248 13.08 -16.56 11.36
CA ARG A 248 14.38 -16.62 10.67
C ARG A 248 15.15 -15.31 10.80
N LEU A 249 16.44 -15.36 11.17
CA LEU A 249 17.23 -14.14 11.36
C LEU A 249 18.01 -13.67 10.12
N SER A 250 18.24 -14.54 9.14
CA SER A 250 19.00 -14.22 7.92
C SER A 250 18.68 -15.21 6.80
N LEU A 251 18.97 -14.83 5.56
CA LEU A 251 18.79 -15.67 4.36
C LEU A 251 20.10 -16.28 3.83
N ARG A 252 21.22 -16.11 4.53
CA ARG A 252 22.54 -16.63 4.11
C ARG A 252 22.56 -18.14 3.84
N ASP A 253 21.70 -18.89 4.53
CA ASP A 253 21.60 -20.35 4.39
C ASP A 253 20.58 -20.80 3.32
N GLU A 254 19.86 -19.87 2.70
CA GLU A 254 18.82 -20.18 1.70
C GLU A 254 19.33 -20.09 0.25
N PHE A 255 20.15 -19.07 -0.04
CA PHE A 255 20.75 -18.83 -1.34
C PHE A 255 21.96 -17.88 -1.20
N ASP A 256 22.68 -17.65 -2.30
CA ASP A 256 23.82 -16.73 -2.31
C ASP A 256 23.36 -15.26 -2.16
N THR A 257 23.45 -14.76 -0.92
CA THR A 257 23.06 -13.40 -0.53
C THR A 257 24.15 -12.36 -0.75
N TYR A 258 25.39 -12.75 -1.09
CA TYR A 258 26.51 -11.80 -1.23
C TYR A 258 26.35 -10.84 -2.42
N GLU A 259 25.50 -11.21 -3.38
CA GLU A 259 25.18 -10.37 -4.54
C GLU A 259 23.94 -9.48 -4.33
N TYR A 260 23.33 -9.53 -3.13
CA TYR A 260 22.27 -8.62 -2.70
C TYR A 260 22.85 -7.51 -1.82
N LEU A 261 22.13 -6.39 -1.69
CA LEU A 261 22.63 -5.26 -0.88
C LEU A 261 22.59 -5.56 0.62
N THR A 262 21.78 -6.54 1.02
CA THR A 262 21.68 -7.04 2.40
C THR A 262 21.18 -8.49 2.40
N PRO A 263 21.53 -9.34 3.39
CA PRO A 263 21.05 -10.72 3.49
C PRO A 263 19.66 -10.83 4.18
N TYR A 264 18.93 -9.72 4.29
CA TYR A 264 17.67 -9.62 5.03
C TYR A 264 16.49 -9.30 4.10
N SER A 265 15.30 -9.71 4.53
CA SER A 265 14.00 -9.33 3.96
C SER A 265 13.08 -9.05 5.13
N ASP A 266 13.20 -7.85 5.67
CA ASP A 266 12.79 -7.55 7.04
C ASP A 266 11.27 -7.64 7.25
N ILE A 267 10.85 -8.30 8.33
CA ILE A 267 9.43 -8.49 8.66
C ILE A 267 8.71 -7.15 8.90
N VAL A 268 9.39 -6.17 9.52
CA VAL A 268 8.78 -4.85 9.78
C VAL A 268 8.75 -4.05 8.48
N ALA A 269 9.78 -4.14 7.64
CA ALA A 269 9.77 -3.53 6.31
C ALA A 269 8.64 -4.07 5.42
N LEU A 270 8.35 -5.38 5.48
CA LEU A 270 7.21 -5.97 4.78
C LEU A 270 5.86 -5.41 5.26
N MET A 271 5.64 -5.30 6.58
CA MET A 271 4.39 -4.73 7.11
C MET A 271 4.21 -3.26 6.71
N VAL A 272 5.30 -2.47 6.75
CA VAL A 272 5.28 -1.07 6.29
C VAL A 272 4.98 -0.99 4.80
N LEU A 273 5.60 -1.84 3.98
CA LEU A 273 5.38 -1.92 2.54
C LEU A 273 3.90 -2.21 2.22
N GLU A 274 3.32 -3.19 2.90
CA GLU A 274 1.92 -3.60 2.75
C GLU A 274 0.95 -2.44 3.01
N HIS A 275 1.07 -1.82 4.19
CA HIS A 275 0.25 -0.66 4.52
C HIS A 275 0.44 0.49 3.53
N GLN A 276 1.70 0.81 3.18
CA GLN A 276 2.02 1.91 2.28
C GLN A 276 1.41 1.71 0.89
N THR A 277 1.51 0.51 0.33
CA THR A 277 0.95 0.20 -0.99
C THR A 277 -0.57 0.35 -1.01
N GLN A 278 -1.28 -0.15 0.00
CA GLN A 278 -2.73 0.01 0.06
C GLN A 278 -3.15 1.45 0.35
N MET A 279 -2.42 2.18 1.19
CA MET A 279 -2.73 3.60 1.43
C MET A 279 -2.63 4.42 0.14
N HIS A 280 -1.61 4.21 -0.69
CA HIS A 280 -1.51 4.85 -2.00
C HIS A 280 -2.68 4.50 -2.94
N ASN A 281 -3.10 3.23 -2.95
CA ASN A 281 -4.25 2.80 -3.75
C ASN A 281 -5.54 3.47 -3.27
N THR A 282 -5.76 3.53 -1.95
CA THR A 282 -6.92 4.18 -1.33
C THR A 282 -6.97 5.67 -1.65
N LEU A 283 -5.84 6.39 -1.51
CA LEU A 283 -5.75 7.81 -1.88
C LEU A 283 -6.07 8.01 -3.37
N THR A 284 -5.44 7.21 -4.24
CA THR A 284 -5.63 7.30 -5.70
C THR A 284 -7.08 7.03 -6.08
N ARG A 285 -7.70 5.99 -5.51
CA ARG A 285 -9.09 5.64 -5.80
C ARG A 285 -10.06 6.71 -5.34
N ALA A 286 -9.90 7.23 -4.13
CA ALA A 286 -10.75 8.31 -3.62
C ALA A 286 -10.64 9.56 -4.51
N ASP A 287 -9.42 9.94 -4.86
CA ASP A 287 -9.14 11.10 -5.69
C ASP A 287 -9.64 10.95 -7.13
N PHE A 288 -9.41 9.80 -7.77
CA PHE A 288 -9.90 9.51 -9.12
C PHE A 288 -11.43 9.48 -9.16
N THR A 289 -12.06 8.86 -8.16
CA THR A 289 -13.51 8.84 -8.04
C THR A 289 -14.06 10.25 -7.95
N HIS A 290 -13.49 11.09 -7.06
CA HIS A 290 -13.92 12.46 -6.90
C HIS A 290 -13.69 13.30 -8.18
N ARG A 291 -12.54 13.21 -8.83
CA ARG A 291 -12.27 13.89 -10.11
C ARG A 291 -13.29 13.52 -11.18
N LYS A 292 -13.60 12.23 -11.30
CA LYS A 292 -14.59 11.74 -12.26
C LYS A 292 -15.97 12.36 -11.97
N ARG A 293 -16.38 12.42 -10.70
CA ARG A 293 -17.63 13.06 -10.29
C ARG A 293 -17.68 14.55 -10.59
N VAL A 294 -16.60 15.28 -10.29
CA VAL A 294 -16.47 16.71 -10.65
C VAL A 294 -16.63 16.90 -12.16
N PHE A 295 -16.00 16.05 -12.95
CA PHE A 295 -16.08 16.08 -14.42
C PHE A 295 -17.48 15.77 -14.94
N GLU A 296 -18.11 14.69 -14.46
CA GLU A 296 -19.49 14.31 -14.81
C GLU A 296 -20.47 15.46 -14.49
N ARG A 297 -20.37 16.04 -13.28
CA ARG A 297 -21.22 17.17 -12.85
C ARG A 297 -21.03 18.41 -13.74
N ALA A 298 -19.79 18.71 -14.12
CA ALA A 298 -19.48 19.85 -15.00
C ALA A 298 -20.08 19.68 -16.41
N ILE A 299 -20.20 18.44 -16.89
CA ILE A 299 -20.85 18.12 -18.17
C ILE A 299 -22.37 18.22 -18.06
N ASP A 300 -22.96 17.68 -17.01
CA ASP A 300 -24.42 17.61 -16.84
C ASP A 300 -25.02 18.98 -16.51
N ASN A 301 -24.29 19.82 -15.78
CA ASN A 301 -24.77 21.13 -15.32
C ASN A 301 -23.78 22.28 -15.66
N PRO A 302 -23.56 22.59 -16.95
CA PRO A 302 -22.55 23.57 -17.38
C PRO A 302 -22.87 25.03 -17.00
N ARG A 303 -24.07 25.30 -16.46
CA ARG A 303 -24.53 26.62 -16.00
C ARG A 303 -24.63 26.75 -14.48
N ASP A 304 -24.38 25.67 -13.73
CA ASP A 304 -24.34 25.74 -12.26
C ASP A 304 -22.98 26.29 -11.83
N THR A 305 -22.88 27.61 -11.76
CA THR A 305 -21.73 28.33 -11.20
C THR A 305 -21.92 28.66 -9.71
N SER A 306 -22.95 28.09 -9.06
CA SER A 306 -23.32 28.44 -7.70
C SER A 306 -22.61 27.54 -6.69
N ASN A 307 -21.75 28.13 -5.87
CA ASN A 307 -21.07 27.48 -4.74
C ASN A 307 -22.01 27.15 -3.57
N ASP A 308 -23.31 27.49 -3.65
CA ASP A 308 -24.25 27.43 -2.52
C ASP A 308 -25.56 26.72 -2.87
N ASN A 309 -25.43 25.47 -3.31
CA ASN A 309 -26.53 24.51 -3.41
C ASN A 309 -26.43 23.42 -2.34
N SER A 310 -25.70 23.66 -1.24
CA SER A 310 -25.45 22.68 -0.17
C SER A 310 -26.72 22.08 0.44
N LEU A 311 -27.83 22.83 0.40
CA LEU A 311 -29.13 22.44 0.92
C LEU A 311 -30.06 21.78 -0.13
N SER A 312 -29.69 21.74 -1.41
CA SER A 312 -30.46 21.02 -2.43
C SER A 312 -30.26 19.51 -2.29
N GLU A 313 -31.19 18.71 -2.85
CA GLU A 313 -31.03 17.25 -2.88
C GLU A 313 -29.71 16.84 -3.55
N GLN A 314 -29.32 17.50 -4.65
CA GLN A 314 -28.05 17.22 -5.32
C GLN A 314 -26.83 17.64 -4.48
N GLY A 315 -26.92 18.74 -3.73
CA GLY A 315 -25.86 19.18 -2.83
C GLY A 315 -25.67 18.23 -1.64
N GLN A 316 -26.77 17.72 -1.08
CA GLN A 316 -26.74 16.74 -0.01
C GLN A 316 -26.16 15.40 -0.47
N GLU A 317 -26.55 14.93 -1.66
CA GLU A 317 -25.99 13.72 -2.28
C GLU A 317 -24.49 13.87 -2.51
N TRP A 318 -24.05 15.00 -3.07
CA TRP A 318 -22.63 15.31 -3.27
C TRP A 318 -21.83 15.27 -1.96
N GLN A 319 -22.34 15.91 -0.90
CA GLN A 319 -21.68 15.92 0.40
C GLN A 319 -21.66 14.52 1.05
N ALA A 320 -22.70 13.70 0.83
CA ALA A 320 -22.73 12.32 1.30
C ALA A 320 -21.70 11.45 0.58
N GLU A 321 -21.59 11.54 -0.76
CA GLU A 321 -20.57 10.85 -1.54
C GLU A 321 -19.15 11.26 -1.11
N LEU A 322 -18.91 12.57 -0.98
CA LEU A 322 -17.64 13.11 -0.53
C LEU A 322 -17.25 12.59 0.86
N ARG A 323 -18.21 12.52 1.79
CA ARG A 323 -17.99 11.99 3.14
C ARG A 323 -17.68 10.49 3.12
N LEU A 324 -18.27 9.72 2.21
CA LEU A 324 -17.95 8.29 2.06
C LEU A 324 -16.51 8.09 1.57
N LEU A 325 -16.08 8.83 0.55
CA LEU A 325 -14.69 8.81 0.07
C LEU A 325 -13.72 9.25 1.17
N ALA A 326 -14.06 10.33 1.89
CA ALA A 326 -13.25 10.83 2.99
C ALA A 326 -13.11 9.79 4.11
N ARG A 327 -14.20 9.13 4.49
CA ARG A 327 -14.20 8.08 5.52
C ARG A 327 -13.30 6.92 5.14
N GLU A 328 -13.35 6.47 3.89
CA GLU A 328 -12.48 5.38 3.43
C GLU A 328 -10.99 5.72 3.55
N VAL A 329 -10.61 6.95 3.23
CA VAL A 329 -9.23 7.43 3.44
C VAL A 329 -8.90 7.50 4.94
N VAL A 330 -9.81 8.00 5.78
CA VAL A 330 -9.61 8.08 7.25
C VAL A 330 -9.50 6.70 7.89
N ASP A 331 -10.28 5.71 7.43
CA ASP A 331 -10.19 4.32 7.88
C ASP A 331 -8.79 3.76 7.64
N ALA A 332 -8.25 3.97 6.43
CA ALA A 332 -6.90 3.55 6.09
C ALA A 332 -5.83 4.33 6.87
N LEU A 333 -5.99 5.65 7.04
CA LEU A 333 -5.08 6.46 7.85
C LEU A 333 -5.05 5.99 9.29
N LEU A 334 -6.20 5.67 9.88
CA LEU A 334 -6.33 5.35 11.30
C LEU A 334 -6.20 3.86 11.62
N PHE A 335 -5.68 3.05 10.69
CA PHE A 335 -5.48 1.60 10.92
C PHE A 335 -6.77 0.90 11.35
N HIS A 336 -7.91 1.28 10.75
CA HIS A 336 -9.17 0.60 10.97
C HIS A 336 -9.02 -0.89 10.63
N GLU A 337 -9.48 -1.75 11.54
CA GLU A 337 -9.39 -3.22 11.46
C GLU A 337 -7.96 -3.77 11.35
N GLU A 338 -6.94 -3.06 11.89
CA GLU A 338 -5.58 -3.60 11.98
C GLU A 338 -5.54 -4.95 12.72
N ALA A 339 -4.85 -5.92 12.11
CA ALA A 339 -4.67 -7.24 12.70
C ALA A 339 -3.83 -7.17 13.98
N GLU A 340 -4.39 -7.65 15.10
CA GLU A 340 -3.71 -7.67 16.39
C GLU A 340 -2.52 -8.64 16.42
N PHE A 341 -1.43 -8.22 17.07
CA PHE A 341 -0.28 -9.07 17.33
C PHE A 341 -0.44 -9.81 18.68
N LYS A 342 -0.37 -11.13 18.62
CA LYS A 342 -0.42 -12.01 19.81
C LYS A 342 0.96 -12.18 20.47
N ASN A 343 2.02 -11.82 19.76
CA ASN A 343 3.38 -11.81 20.25
C ASN A 343 4.16 -10.63 19.65
N GLU A 344 5.24 -10.26 20.32
CA GLU A 344 6.16 -9.24 19.84
C GLU A 344 6.78 -9.58 18.47
N ILE A 345 6.78 -8.59 17.58
CA ILE A 345 7.47 -8.63 16.30
C ILE A 345 8.82 -7.92 16.43
N LYS A 346 9.90 -8.58 15.99
CA LYS A 346 11.26 -8.01 15.97
C LYS A 346 11.84 -8.10 14.57
N GLY A 347 11.98 -6.94 13.93
CA GLY A 347 12.76 -6.80 12.70
C GLY A 347 14.22 -6.41 12.95
N SER A 348 14.84 -5.93 11.89
CA SER A 348 16.17 -5.35 11.82
C SER A 348 16.19 -3.99 12.50
N ILE A 349 17.15 -3.82 13.41
CA ILE A 349 17.41 -2.54 14.09
C ILE A 349 17.69 -1.43 13.06
N THR A 350 18.38 -1.75 11.96
CA THR A 350 18.71 -0.77 10.92
C THR A 350 17.47 -0.23 10.23
N PHE A 351 16.55 -1.10 9.78
CA PHE A 351 15.31 -0.65 9.13
C PHE A 351 14.46 0.17 10.10
N SER A 352 14.18 -0.36 11.30
CA SER A 352 13.32 0.34 12.26
C SER A 352 13.90 1.70 12.66
N SER A 353 15.22 1.80 12.88
CA SER A 353 15.88 3.06 13.22
C SER A 353 15.84 4.07 12.06
N GLU A 354 16.17 3.65 10.84
CA GLU A 354 16.15 4.54 9.67
C GLU A 354 14.73 5.01 9.35
N PHE A 355 13.74 4.11 9.46
CA PHE A 355 12.34 4.45 9.24
C PHE A 355 11.85 5.51 10.23
N VAL A 356 12.09 5.32 11.54
CA VAL A 356 11.68 6.29 12.58
C VAL A 356 12.38 7.64 12.39
N GLN A 357 13.68 7.65 12.06
CA GLN A 357 14.45 8.88 11.85
C GLN A 357 13.98 9.73 10.65
N ARG A 358 13.28 9.13 9.68
CA ARG A 358 12.64 9.84 8.56
C ARG A 358 11.30 10.48 8.96
N GLY A 359 10.86 10.30 10.20
CA GLY A 359 9.63 10.88 10.73
C GLY A 359 9.76 12.36 11.05
N VAL A 360 8.68 13.12 10.83
CA VAL A 360 8.52 14.44 11.43
C VAL A 360 8.10 14.22 12.88
N ALA A 361 8.79 14.89 13.81
CA ALA A 361 8.54 14.76 15.24
C ALA A 361 7.94 16.05 15.80
N ASP A 362 7.08 15.92 16.80
CA ASP A 362 6.58 17.04 17.58
C ASP A 362 7.65 17.57 18.56
N SER A 363 7.31 18.61 19.31
CA SER A 363 8.17 19.23 20.32
C SER A 363 8.56 18.30 21.48
N GLN A 364 7.84 17.19 21.66
CA GLN A 364 8.14 16.14 22.65
C GLN A 364 8.99 15.00 22.04
N GLY A 365 9.35 15.09 20.77
CA GLY A 365 10.10 14.08 20.05
C GLY A 365 9.26 12.89 19.57
N ARG A 366 7.93 13.01 19.62
CA ARG A 366 7.00 11.94 19.20
C ARG A 366 6.76 11.98 17.70
N SER A 367 6.67 10.83 17.04
CA SER A 367 6.40 10.75 15.60
C SER A 367 5.40 9.65 15.24
N LEU A 368 4.59 9.88 14.20
CA LEU A 368 3.69 8.86 13.61
C LEU A 368 4.42 7.63 13.06
N ARG A 369 5.75 7.70 12.92
CA ARG A 369 6.59 6.56 12.52
C ARG A 369 7.05 5.70 13.69
N GLU A 370 6.78 6.08 14.94
CA GLU A 370 7.14 5.27 16.10
C GLU A 370 6.41 3.92 16.07
N PHE A 371 7.19 2.85 16.14
CA PHE A 371 6.71 1.49 16.19
C PHE A 371 6.24 1.08 17.59
N ASP A 372 5.18 0.26 17.65
CA ASP A 372 4.80 -0.47 18.86
C ASP A 372 5.37 -1.90 18.80
N LEU A 373 4.98 -2.66 17.78
CA LEU A 373 5.39 -4.04 17.48
C LEU A 373 5.15 -5.06 18.61
N GLN A 374 4.39 -4.70 19.64
CA GLN A 374 3.98 -5.60 20.71
C GLN A 374 2.57 -6.11 20.45
N THR A 375 1.65 -5.20 20.15
CA THR A 375 0.23 -5.48 19.92
C THR A 375 -0.26 -4.96 18.56
N ARG A 376 0.45 -3.98 17.98
CA ARG A 376 0.13 -3.35 16.69
C ARG A 376 1.38 -2.82 15.98
N MET A 377 1.26 -2.32 14.75
CA MET A 377 2.41 -1.83 13.99
C MET A 377 2.95 -0.51 14.56
N PHE A 378 2.12 0.52 14.64
CA PHE A 378 2.54 1.85 15.11
C PHE A 378 2.02 2.18 16.50
N LYS A 379 2.85 2.86 17.28
CA LYS A 379 2.50 3.35 18.62
C LYS A 379 1.34 4.32 18.59
N TYR A 380 1.36 5.22 17.61
CA TYR A 380 0.26 6.12 17.26
C TYR A 380 -0.34 5.61 15.94
N PRO A 381 -1.48 4.89 15.97
CA PRO A 381 -2.11 4.30 14.79
C PRO A 381 -2.78 5.38 13.91
N CYS A 382 -1.94 6.25 13.33
CA CYS A 382 -2.25 7.19 12.27
C CYS A 382 -1.10 7.14 11.26
N SER A 383 -1.42 6.87 10.00
CA SER A 383 -0.43 6.64 8.95
C SER A 383 0.46 7.86 8.75
N TYR A 384 1.77 7.64 8.78
CA TYR A 384 2.77 8.65 8.46
C TYR A 384 2.63 9.23 7.04
N LEU A 385 1.88 8.56 6.16
CA LEU A 385 1.59 9.02 4.80
C LEU A 385 0.63 10.21 4.76
N VAL A 386 0.05 10.60 5.90
CA VAL A 386 -0.62 11.90 6.02
C VAL A 386 0.32 13.07 5.69
N HIS A 387 1.64 12.92 5.91
CA HIS A 387 2.68 13.89 5.52
C HIS A 387 3.20 13.69 4.08
N SER A 388 2.61 12.78 3.30
CA SER A 388 3.11 12.45 1.97
C SER A 388 2.66 13.44 0.90
N ALA A 389 3.41 13.53 -0.19
CA ALA A 389 2.96 14.22 -1.40
C ALA A 389 1.66 13.62 -1.96
N ALA A 390 1.38 12.34 -1.71
CA ALA A 390 0.14 11.69 -2.13
C ALA A 390 -1.09 12.25 -1.42
N PHE A 391 -1.00 12.45 -0.11
CA PHE A 391 -2.06 13.09 0.66
C PHE A 391 -2.20 14.58 0.27
N ALA A 392 -1.08 15.30 0.15
CA ALA A 392 -1.09 16.71 -0.19
C ALA A 392 -1.69 16.99 -1.58
N ALA A 393 -1.56 16.05 -2.52
CA ALA A 393 -2.03 16.15 -3.90
C ALA A 393 -3.51 15.81 -4.12
N LEU A 394 -4.23 15.34 -3.10
CA LEU A 394 -5.68 15.12 -3.19
C LEU A 394 -6.38 16.42 -3.65
N GLN A 395 -7.45 16.28 -4.43
CA GLN A 395 -8.30 17.42 -4.79
C GLN A 395 -8.72 18.20 -3.53
N PRO A 396 -8.67 19.55 -3.53
CA PRO A 396 -8.84 20.35 -2.31
C PRO A 396 -10.12 20.05 -1.53
N GLU A 397 -11.24 19.81 -2.22
CA GLU A 397 -12.52 19.47 -1.61
C GLU A 397 -12.48 18.10 -0.89
N LEU A 398 -11.92 17.08 -1.55
CA LEU A 398 -11.70 15.77 -0.94
C LEU A 398 -10.73 15.84 0.24
N ARG A 399 -9.62 16.57 0.10
CA ARG A 399 -8.62 16.74 1.17
C ARG A 399 -9.24 17.39 2.39
N GLY A 400 -10.03 18.46 2.19
CA GLY A 400 -10.76 19.14 3.27
C GLY A 400 -11.79 18.24 3.96
N ALA A 401 -12.50 17.39 3.21
CA ALA A 401 -13.42 16.42 3.77
C ALA A 401 -12.70 15.34 4.61
N VAL A 402 -11.54 14.86 4.14
CA VAL A 402 -10.70 13.91 4.90
C VAL A 402 -10.19 14.55 6.19
N MET A 403 -9.68 15.78 6.12
CA MET A 403 -9.23 16.55 7.29
C MET A 403 -10.34 16.74 8.33
N SER A 404 -11.56 17.05 7.86
CA SER A 404 -12.73 17.23 8.72
C SER A 404 -13.15 15.93 9.41
N GLU A 405 -13.22 14.82 8.67
CA GLU A 405 -13.58 13.52 9.22
C GLU A 405 -12.51 13.00 10.19
N LEU A 406 -11.23 13.18 9.88
CA LEU A 406 -10.11 12.87 10.77
C LEU A 406 -10.21 13.67 12.09
N GLY A 407 -10.45 14.98 11.99
CA GLY A 407 -10.64 15.86 13.14
C GLY A 407 -11.83 15.46 14.01
N ARG A 408 -12.95 15.07 13.39
CA ARG A 408 -14.14 14.56 14.08
C ARG A 408 -13.84 13.29 14.88
N VAL A 409 -13.07 12.36 14.31
CA VAL A 409 -12.69 11.12 15.00
C VAL A 409 -11.75 11.43 16.18
N LEU A 410 -10.71 12.23 15.94
CA LEU A 410 -9.70 12.52 16.96
C LEU A 410 -10.18 13.46 18.07
N SER A 411 -11.21 14.27 17.81
CA SER A 411 -11.78 15.20 18.79
C SER A 411 -13.05 14.69 19.47
N SER A 412 -13.44 13.43 19.24
CA SER A 412 -14.64 12.88 19.86
C SER A 412 -14.46 12.71 21.38
N ASP A 413 -15.49 13.08 22.16
CA ASP A 413 -15.51 12.93 23.62
C ASP A 413 -15.46 11.46 24.06
N THR A 414 -16.08 10.58 23.28
CA THR A 414 -16.11 9.14 23.52
C THR A 414 -15.28 8.40 22.48
N THR A 415 -14.86 7.17 22.80
CA THR A 415 -14.22 6.30 21.82
C THR A 415 -15.25 5.92 20.75
N PRO A 416 -15.03 6.27 19.48
CA PRO A 416 -15.98 5.91 18.44
C PRO A 416 -15.99 4.40 18.22
N ASP A 417 -17.17 3.78 18.10
CA ASP A 417 -17.32 2.32 17.90
C ASP A 417 -16.52 1.79 16.70
N ARG A 418 -16.34 2.61 15.66
CA ARG A 418 -15.56 2.28 14.47
C ARG A 418 -14.05 2.19 14.72
N TYR A 419 -13.55 2.88 15.74
CA TYR A 419 -12.12 2.97 16.07
C TYR A 419 -11.87 2.60 17.54
N PRO A 420 -12.19 1.36 17.95
CA PRO A 420 -12.11 0.95 19.34
C PRO A 420 -10.67 0.99 19.91
N HIS A 421 -9.66 0.91 19.04
CA HIS A 421 -8.24 0.99 19.39
C HIS A 421 -7.75 2.44 19.66
N LEU A 422 -8.57 3.44 19.36
CA LEU A 422 -8.27 4.85 19.59
C LEU A 422 -8.92 5.34 20.88
N ASP A 423 -8.36 4.97 22.03
CA ASP A 423 -8.76 5.56 23.32
C ASP A 423 -8.45 7.07 23.40
N ALA A 424 -8.93 7.74 24.46
CA ALA A 424 -8.76 9.18 24.61
C ALA A 424 -7.28 9.63 24.61
N SER A 425 -6.38 8.84 25.21
CA SER A 425 -4.95 9.17 25.27
C SER A 425 -4.29 9.02 23.90
N VAL A 426 -4.66 7.98 23.14
CA VAL A 426 -4.15 7.75 21.80
C VAL A 426 -4.63 8.85 20.85
N ARG A 427 -5.92 9.21 20.91
CA ARG A 427 -6.48 10.29 20.10
C ARG A 427 -5.80 11.62 20.38
N ASP A 428 -5.63 11.99 21.66
CA ASP A 428 -4.97 13.24 22.05
C ASP A 428 -3.50 13.29 21.60
N ALA A 429 -2.78 12.17 21.70
CA ALA A 429 -1.41 12.07 21.22
C ALA A 429 -1.32 12.27 19.69
N ILE A 430 -2.14 11.56 18.90
CA ILE A 430 -2.20 11.74 17.44
C ILE A 430 -2.57 13.18 17.09
N LYS A 431 -3.57 13.74 17.76
CA LYS A 431 -4.05 15.11 17.53
C LYS A 431 -2.96 16.14 17.81
N THR A 432 -2.22 15.98 18.90
CA THR A 432 -1.12 16.87 19.26
C THR A 432 0.03 16.77 18.26
N ILE A 433 0.42 15.55 17.88
CA ILE A 433 1.46 15.34 16.86
C ILE A 433 1.05 16.05 15.57
N LEU A 434 -0.15 15.80 15.05
CA LEU A 434 -0.61 16.41 13.80
C LEU A 434 -0.73 17.94 13.86
N ARG A 435 -1.16 18.50 15.00
CA ARG A 435 -1.21 19.96 15.19
C ARG A 435 0.16 20.61 15.07
N GLU A 436 1.21 19.95 15.52
CA GLU A 436 2.58 20.47 15.49
C GLU A 436 3.33 20.13 14.20
N THR A 437 3.11 18.94 13.64
CA THR A 437 3.84 18.46 12.45
C THR A 437 3.16 18.83 11.13
N GLU A 438 1.86 19.08 11.14
CA GLU A 438 1.09 19.42 9.95
C GLU A 438 -0.07 20.38 10.30
N PRO A 439 0.24 21.63 10.70
CA PRO A 439 -0.73 22.58 11.24
C PRO A 439 -1.87 22.88 10.25
N GLU A 440 -1.60 22.87 8.94
CA GLU A 440 -2.60 23.07 7.90
C GLU A 440 -3.74 22.03 7.96
N LEU A 441 -3.48 20.80 8.40
CA LEU A 441 -4.52 19.76 8.54
C LEU A 441 -5.48 20.01 9.69
N THR A 442 -5.06 20.82 10.67
CA THR A 442 -5.72 20.93 11.97
C THR A 442 -6.41 22.26 12.20
N VAL A 443 -6.37 23.16 11.22
CA VAL A 443 -6.94 24.51 11.29
C VAL A 443 -8.40 24.48 11.75
N ASP A 444 -9.21 23.57 11.19
CA ASP A 444 -10.64 23.50 11.47
C ASP A 444 -10.98 22.70 12.75
N TRP A 445 -10.00 22.03 13.36
CA TRP A 445 -10.22 21.22 14.56
C TRP A 445 -10.43 22.07 15.81
N GLN A 446 -10.04 23.35 15.76
CA GLN A 446 -10.20 24.30 16.87
C GLN A 446 -11.65 24.79 17.03
N PHE A 447 -12.45 24.81 15.96
CA PHE A 447 -13.83 25.33 16.02
C PHE A 447 -14.82 24.35 16.65
N ALA A 448 -14.56 23.04 16.57
CA ALA A 448 -15.37 22.02 17.22
C ALA A 448 -15.30 22.12 18.76
N GLU A 449 -14.15 22.52 19.32
CA GLU A 449 -13.96 22.69 20.77
C GLU A 449 -14.73 23.89 21.33
N THR A 450 -15.00 24.93 20.52
CA THR A 450 -15.70 26.15 20.96
C THR A 450 -17.22 26.08 20.89
N LEU A 451 -17.80 25.17 20.10
CA LEU A 451 -19.25 25.06 19.95
C LEU A 451 -19.90 24.16 21.03
N ASP A 452 -19.15 23.20 21.56
CA ASP A 452 -19.60 22.33 22.66
C ASP A 452 -19.26 22.90 24.06
N GLY A 453 -18.49 24.00 24.12
CA GLY A 453 -18.08 24.67 25.36
C GLY A 453 -19.04 25.77 25.87
N THR A 454 -20.16 26.01 25.19
CA THR A 454 -21.21 26.92 25.66
C THR A 454 -22.52 26.18 25.88
N SER A 455 -22.65 25.53 27.03
CA SER A 455 -23.93 25.16 27.65
C SER A 455 -23.99 25.68 29.07
#